data_AF-A0A7S4IHZ1-F1
#
_entry.id   AF-A0A7S4IHZ1-F1
#
_cell.length_a   1.000
_cell.length_b   1.000
_cell.length_c   1.000
_cell.angle_alpha   90.00
_cell.angle_beta   90.00
_cell.angle_gamma   90.00
#
_symmetry.space_group_name_H-M   'P 1'
#
loop_
_entity.id
_entity.type
_entity.pdbx_description
1 polymer ?
#
loop_
_entity_poly.entity_id
_entity_poly.type
_entity_poly.pdbx_seq_one_letter_code
_entity_poly.pdbx_strand_id
1 'polypeptide(L)'
;EKFHVTATTLATFYSRDKCNRFLALECSRKSRERKLVMPTSALLNAQFDKGIKWEEHICQSVQPMIRCPYKEPDESNEWSLSILSGANKDLQRLLSLDTPVFIHGTLFHVPSSFYRLHDIPEEEIFFSFIKPDFLILHLLPGGKDEKKILQIQVVDAKASSSLKVSHQIQVSFYSQVLE
;
A
#
# COMPACT_ATOMS: atom_id res chain seq x y z
N GLU A 1 -20.69 9.90 -10.99
CA GLU A 1 -19.86 10.35 -9.86
C GLU A 1 -19.04 9.15 -9.42
N LYS A 2 -17.71 9.26 -9.31
CA LYS A 2 -16.84 8.13 -8.96
C LYS A 2 -16.64 8.06 -7.45
N PHE A 3 -16.82 6.89 -6.86
CA PHE A 3 -16.51 6.62 -5.46
C PHE A 3 -15.00 6.39 -5.31
N HIS A 4 -14.33 7.32 -4.64
CA HIS A 4 -12.90 7.23 -4.36
C HIS A 4 -12.63 6.37 -3.13
N VAL A 5 -11.91 5.26 -3.31
CA VAL A 5 -11.60 4.29 -2.26
C VAL A 5 -10.09 4.24 -2.05
N THR A 6 -9.67 4.10 -0.79
CA THR A 6 -8.27 3.87 -0.41
C THR A 6 -8.21 2.59 0.44
N ALA A 7 -7.03 2.00 0.61
CA ALA A 7 -6.84 0.86 1.53
C ALA A 7 -7.34 1.19 2.95
N THR A 8 -7.10 2.41 3.41
CA THR A 8 -7.59 2.92 4.70
C THR A 8 -9.11 3.04 4.73
N THR A 9 -9.74 3.47 3.63
CA THR A 9 -11.20 3.53 3.51
C THR A 9 -11.80 2.12 3.60
N LEU A 10 -11.23 1.15 2.88
CA LEU A 10 -11.65 -0.25 2.90
C LEU A 10 -11.48 -0.88 4.29
N ALA A 11 -10.33 -0.65 4.92
CA ALA A 11 -10.05 -1.13 6.27
C ALA A 11 -10.97 -0.51 7.34
N THR A 12 -11.33 0.76 7.17
CA THR A 12 -12.30 1.45 8.03
C THR A 12 -13.71 0.90 7.82
N PHE A 13 -14.08 0.55 6.58
CA PHE A 13 -15.37 -0.02 6.22
C PHE A 13 -15.63 -1.35 6.95
N TYR A 14 -14.61 -2.21 7.05
CA TYR A 14 -14.74 -3.53 7.66
C TYR A 14 -14.51 -3.58 9.18
N SER A 15 -13.76 -2.65 9.76
CA SER A 15 -13.30 -2.76 11.17
C SER A 15 -14.33 -2.31 12.21
N ARG A 16 -15.47 -1.71 11.84
CA ARG A 16 -16.54 -1.32 12.76
C ARG A 16 -17.92 -1.38 12.07
N ASP A 17 -18.96 -1.57 12.88
CA ASP A 17 -20.42 -1.53 12.65
C ASP A 17 -20.95 -0.25 11.94
N LYS A 18 -20.28 0.11 10.84
CA LYS A 18 -20.45 1.33 10.06
C LYS A 18 -20.86 1.02 8.63
N CYS A 19 -21.13 -0.23 8.25
CA CYS A 19 -21.77 -0.51 6.98
C CYS A 19 -23.08 0.30 6.87
N ASN A 20 -23.95 0.18 7.87
CA ASN A 20 -25.18 0.96 7.97
C ASN A 20 -24.94 2.45 8.18
N ARG A 21 -23.89 2.83 8.92
CA ARG A 21 -23.62 4.24 9.29
C ARG A 21 -22.92 5.02 8.17
N PHE A 22 -22.04 4.39 7.40
CA PHE A 22 -21.38 4.91 6.21
C PHE A 22 -22.37 4.95 5.05
N LEU A 23 -23.16 3.89 4.82
CA LEU A 23 -24.26 3.93 3.85
C LEU A 23 -25.27 5.03 4.22
N ALA A 24 -25.65 5.15 5.50
CA ALA A 24 -26.52 6.25 5.95
C ALA A 24 -25.89 7.65 5.79
N LEU A 25 -24.58 7.80 6.05
CA LEU A 25 -23.85 9.07 5.89
C LEU A 25 -23.63 9.45 4.42
N GLU A 26 -23.37 8.48 3.54
CA GLU A 26 -23.24 8.70 2.09
C GLU A 26 -24.61 8.97 1.45
N CYS A 27 -25.66 8.26 1.87
CA CYS A 27 -27.03 8.58 1.45
C CYS A 27 -27.46 9.99 1.91
N SER A 28 -26.97 10.48 3.04
CA SER A 28 -27.26 11.83 3.54
C SER A 28 -26.30 12.93 3.01
N ARG A 29 -25.15 12.56 2.45
CA ARG A 29 -24.21 13.46 1.74
C ARG A 29 -24.76 14.02 0.42
N LYS A 30 -25.80 13.39 -0.15
CA LYS A 30 -26.52 13.88 -1.35
C LYS A 30 -27.24 15.24 -1.17
N SER A 31 -27.08 15.91 -0.03
CA SER A 31 -27.79 17.17 0.30
C SER A 31 -26.90 18.36 0.64
N ARG A 32 -25.57 18.22 0.65
CA ARG A 32 -24.67 19.35 0.94
C ARG A 32 -23.41 19.36 0.07
N GLU A 33 -23.43 20.23 -0.92
CA GLU A 33 -22.20 20.79 -1.48
C GLU A 33 -21.38 21.41 -0.35
N ARG A 34 -20.13 20.93 -0.16
CA ARG A 34 -19.00 21.72 0.33
C ARG A 34 -17.68 20.95 0.28
N LYS A 35 -16.65 21.62 -0.23
CA LYS A 35 -15.23 21.38 0.08
C LYS A 35 -15.06 21.21 1.59
N LEU A 36 -14.90 19.99 2.08
CA LEU A 36 -14.47 19.73 3.45
C LEU A 36 -12.96 19.44 3.41
N VAL A 37 -12.14 20.48 3.51
CA VAL A 37 -10.80 20.30 4.06
C VAL A 37 -11.02 20.10 5.56
N MET A 38 -11.08 18.85 6.00
CA MET A 38 -11.07 18.53 7.41
C MET A 38 -9.74 19.05 7.99
N PRO A 39 -9.74 20.02 8.91
CA PRO A 39 -8.50 20.37 9.61
C PRO A 39 -8.04 19.11 10.35
N THR A 40 -6.84 18.61 10.02
CA THR A 40 -6.23 17.55 10.80
C THR A 40 -6.01 18.10 12.21
N SER A 41 -6.75 17.57 13.19
CA SER A 41 -6.54 17.95 14.59
C SER A 41 -5.07 17.75 14.97
N ALA A 42 -4.55 18.56 15.89
CA ALA A 42 -3.16 18.39 16.38
C ALA A 42 -2.88 16.95 16.84
N LEU A 43 -3.91 16.25 17.36
CA LEU A 43 -3.85 14.83 17.70
C LEU A 43 -3.61 13.92 16.48
N LEU A 44 -4.29 14.17 15.36
CA LEU A 44 -4.09 13.41 14.13
C LEU A 44 -2.69 13.64 13.57
N ASN A 45 -2.22 14.90 13.55
CA ASN A 45 -0.85 15.19 13.11
C ASN A 45 0.19 14.51 14.00
N ALA A 46 0.03 14.55 15.32
CA ALA A 46 0.92 13.84 16.25
C ALA A 46 0.89 12.31 16.05
N GLN A 47 -0.26 11.74 15.68
CA GLN A 47 -0.37 10.33 15.34
C GLN A 47 0.36 10.00 14.04
N PHE A 48 0.23 10.83 13.00
CA PHE A 48 0.97 10.69 11.75
C PHE A 48 2.47 10.82 11.96
N ASP A 49 2.92 11.84 12.71
CA ASP A 49 4.33 12.06 13.03
C ASP A 49 4.94 10.87 13.79
N LYS A 50 4.17 10.27 14.71
CA LYS A 50 4.59 9.05 15.40
C LYS A 50 4.76 7.87 14.43
N GLY A 51 3.88 7.75 13.43
CA GLY A 51 4.00 6.76 12.37
C GLY A 51 5.26 6.97 11.52
N ILE A 52 5.48 8.19 11.04
CA ILE A 52 6.64 8.55 10.22
C ILE A 52 7.95 8.27 10.97
N LYS A 53 8.07 8.73 12.22
CA LYS A 53 9.26 8.47 13.06
C LYS A 53 9.50 6.98 13.27
N TRP A 54 8.44 6.19 13.38
CA TRP A 54 8.55 4.74 13.53
C TRP A 54 9.05 4.07 12.25
N GLU A 55 8.54 4.45 11.08
CA GLU A 55 9.04 3.97 9.80
C GLU A 55 10.50 4.36 9.58
N GLU A 56 10.87 5.61 9.89
CA GLU A 56 12.26 6.07 9.82
C GLU A 56 13.20 5.25 10.70
N HIS A 57 12.76 4.93 11.92
CA HIS A 57 13.50 4.07 12.84
C HIS A 57 13.71 2.67 12.26
N ILE A 58 12.69 2.07 11.64
CA ILE A 58 12.81 0.77 10.97
C ILE A 58 13.81 0.87 9.80
N CYS A 59 13.70 1.91 8.97
CA CYS A 59 14.59 2.10 7.83
C CYS A 59 16.07 2.28 8.21
N GLN A 60 16.35 2.75 9.43
CA GLN A 60 17.71 2.83 9.98
C GLN A 60 18.20 1.48 10.53
N SER A 61 17.27 0.62 10.93
CA SER A 61 17.57 -0.64 11.64
C SER A 61 17.62 -1.87 10.73
N VAL A 62 17.11 -1.79 9.51
CA VAL A 62 17.08 -2.92 8.56
C VAL A 62 17.93 -2.63 7.32
N GLN A 63 18.72 -3.62 6.90
CA GLN A 63 19.56 -3.58 5.71
C GLN A 63 19.66 -4.99 5.10
N PRO A 64 19.79 -5.14 3.77
CA PRO A 64 19.89 -4.06 2.78
C PRO A 64 18.53 -3.41 2.46
N MET A 65 18.52 -2.08 2.35
CA MET A 65 17.31 -1.28 2.07
C MET A 65 17.45 -0.46 0.77
N ILE A 66 16.43 -0.50 -0.09
CA ILE A 66 16.25 0.45 -1.20
C ILE A 66 15.10 1.40 -0.84
N ARG A 67 15.34 2.71 -0.99
CA ARG A 67 14.30 3.72 -0.81
C ARG A 67 13.83 4.21 -2.17
N CYS A 68 12.51 4.25 -2.37
CA CYS A 68 11.94 4.92 -3.52
C CYS A 68 12.36 6.39 -3.51
N PRO A 69 12.91 6.93 -4.61
CA PRO A 69 13.13 8.36 -4.71
C PRO A 69 11.76 9.05 -4.69
N TYR A 70 11.61 10.08 -3.86
CA TYR A 70 10.38 10.87 -3.85
C TYR A 70 10.25 11.67 -5.15
N LYS A 71 9.25 11.33 -5.94
CA LYS A 71 8.97 11.91 -7.26
C LYS A 71 7.47 12.12 -7.43
N GLU A 72 7.06 12.66 -8.58
CA GLU A 72 5.65 12.68 -8.96
C GLU A 72 5.04 11.26 -8.93
N PRO A 73 3.73 11.12 -8.67
CA PRO A 73 3.10 9.81 -8.45
C PRO A 73 3.31 8.81 -9.59
N ASP A 74 3.18 9.26 -10.85
CA ASP A 74 3.36 8.37 -12.01
C ASP A 74 4.81 7.88 -12.14
N GLU A 75 5.79 8.75 -11.92
CA GLU A 75 7.20 8.34 -11.91
C GLU A 75 7.52 7.39 -10.74
N SER A 76 6.92 7.63 -9.57
CA SER A 76 7.09 6.76 -8.40
C SER A 76 6.47 5.38 -8.64
N ASN A 77 5.34 5.34 -9.35
CA ASN A 77 4.73 4.09 -9.82
C ASN A 77 5.62 3.35 -10.81
N GLU A 78 6.13 4.02 -11.84
CA GLU A 78 7.03 3.38 -12.81
C GLU A 78 8.28 2.82 -12.14
N TRP A 79 8.87 3.57 -11.21
CA TRP A 79 10.01 3.09 -10.42
C TRP A 79 9.63 1.86 -9.60
N SER A 80 8.47 1.87 -8.95
CA SER A 80 8.00 0.74 -8.14
C SER A 80 7.69 -0.49 -9.01
N LEU A 81 7.14 -0.31 -10.22
CA LEU A 81 6.96 -1.40 -11.18
C LEU A 81 8.29 -1.97 -11.69
N SER A 82 9.34 -1.15 -11.79
CA SER A 82 10.69 -1.63 -12.12
C SER A 82 11.25 -2.60 -11.06
N ILE A 83 10.84 -2.42 -9.80
CA ILE A 83 11.18 -3.32 -8.69
C ILE A 83 10.44 -4.65 -8.86
N LEU A 84 9.11 -4.63 -9.08
CA LEU A 84 8.31 -5.85 -9.24
C LEU A 84 8.72 -6.68 -10.46
N SER A 85 9.05 -6.01 -11.57
CA SER A 85 9.51 -6.67 -12.80
C SER A 85 10.96 -7.17 -12.72
N GLY A 86 11.69 -6.85 -11.65
CA GLY A 86 13.11 -7.17 -11.51
C GLY A 86 14.02 -6.40 -12.46
N ALA A 87 13.52 -5.39 -13.19
CA ALA A 87 14.29 -4.54 -14.09
C ALA A 87 15.16 -3.51 -13.35
N ASN A 88 14.88 -3.25 -12.08
CA ASN A 88 15.61 -2.31 -11.26
C ASN A 88 17.06 -2.78 -11.00
N LYS A 89 18.05 -1.99 -11.41
CA LYS A 89 19.47 -2.35 -11.30
C LYS A 89 19.97 -2.46 -9.86
N ASP A 90 19.49 -1.60 -8.97
CA ASP A 90 19.87 -1.64 -7.56
C ASP A 90 19.35 -2.92 -6.90
N LEU A 91 18.13 -3.31 -7.24
CA LEU A 91 17.54 -4.57 -6.81
C LEU A 91 18.34 -5.78 -7.33
N GLN A 92 18.66 -5.82 -8.64
CA GLN A 92 19.44 -6.93 -9.21
C GLN A 92 20.78 -7.12 -8.50
N ARG A 93 21.45 -6.01 -8.14
CA ARG A 93 22.68 -6.06 -7.37
C ARG A 93 22.46 -6.65 -5.97
N LEU A 94 21.42 -6.23 -5.26
CA LEU A 94 21.19 -6.67 -3.89
C LEU A 94 20.64 -8.11 -3.80
N LEU A 95 19.78 -8.52 -4.74
CA LEU A 95 19.29 -9.90 -4.80
C LEU A 95 20.40 -10.92 -5.10
N SER A 96 21.56 -10.47 -5.62
CA SER A 96 22.73 -11.35 -5.78
C SER A 96 23.37 -11.77 -4.45
N LEU A 97 23.05 -11.07 -3.35
CA LEU A 97 23.62 -11.30 -2.02
C LEU A 97 22.90 -12.39 -1.21
N ASP A 98 21.91 -13.08 -1.80
CA ASP A 98 21.11 -14.15 -1.15
C ASP A 98 20.50 -13.75 0.20
N THR A 99 20.19 -12.46 0.35
CA THR A 99 19.58 -11.87 1.54
C THR A 99 18.28 -11.17 1.16
N PRO A 100 17.28 -11.13 2.06
CA PRO A 100 16.06 -10.38 1.81
C PRO A 100 16.37 -8.91 1.58
N VAL A 101 15.76 -8.31 0.56
CA VAL A 101 15.91 -6.88 0.27
C VAL A 101 14.65 -6.15 0.72
N PHE A 102 14.83 -5.14 1.55
CA PHE A 102 13.75 -4.29 2.02
C PHE A 102 13.58 -3.11 1.06
N ILE A 103 12.34 -2.79 0.69
CA ILE A 103 12.01 -1.63 -0.12
C ILE A 103 11.05 -0.74 0.68
N HIS A 104 11.36 0.55 0.79
CA HIS A 104 10.51 1.54 1.47
C HIS A 104 10.04 2.63 0.51
N GLY A 105 8.82 3.12 0.73
CA GLY A 105 8.27 4.28 0.02
C GLY A 105 7.72 3.98 -1.38
N THR A 106 7.49 2.69 -1.71
CA THR A 106 6.85 2.30 -2.97
C THR A 106 5.45 2.87 -3.09
N LEU A 107 5.05 3.18 -4.32
CA LEU A 107 3.73 3.68 -4.64
C LEU A 107 3.28 3.00 -5.93
N PHE A 108 2.03 2.51 -5.98
CA PHE A 108 1.51 1.83 -7.15
C PHE A 108 0.13 2.33 -7.52
N HIS A 109 -0.12 2.41 -8.82
CA HIS A 109 -1.47 2.44 -9.37
C HIS A 109 -2.16 1.09 -9.15
N VAL A 110 -3.47 1.12 -8.92
CA VAL A 110 -4.27 -0.11 -8.94
C VAL A 110 -4.52 -0.47 -10.41
N PRO A 111 -4.04 -1.63 -10.89
CA PRO A 111 -4.12 -1.97 -12.30
C PRO A 111 -5.55 -2.32 -12.70
N SER A 112 -5.95 -2.04 -13.95
CA SER A 112 -7.27 -2.42 -14.47
C SER A 112 -7.55 -3.94 -14.42
N SER A 113 -6.51 -4.77 -14.32
CA SER A 113 -6.67 -6.22 -14.07
C SER A 113 -7.33 -6.51 -12.72
N PHE A 114 -7.03 -5.75 -11.68
CA PHE A 114 -7.65 -5.89 -10.36
C PHE A 114 -9.16 -5.63 -10.44
N TYR A 115 -9.57 -4.55 -11.11
CA TYR A 115 -10.98 -4.23 -11.31
C TYR A 115 -11.72 -5.34 -12.05
N ARG A 116 -11.14 -5.86 -13.14
CA ARG A 116 -11.72 -6.98 -13.89
C ARG A 116 -11.80 -8.27 -13.08
N LEU A 117 -10.76 -8.60 -12.30
CA LEU A 117 -10.71 -9.82 -11.51
C LEU A 117 -11.81 -9.85 -10.43
N HIS A 118 -12.12 -8.67 -9.86
CA HIS A 118 -13.09 -8.53 -8.78
C HIS A 118 -14.46 -8.00 -9.23
N ASP A 119 -14.70 -7.92 -10.54
CA ASP A 119 -15.94 -7.41 -11.12
C ASP A 119 -16.33 -6.02 -10.56
N ILE A 120 -15.33 -5.15 -10.41
CA ILE A 120 -15.49 -3.79 -9.91
C ILE A 120 -15.62 -2.84 -11.10
N PRO A 121 -16.73 -2.09 -11.24
CA PRO A 121 -16.88 -1.09 -12.28
C PRO A 121 -15.94 0.10 -12.03
N GLU A 122 -14.83 0.17 -12.78
CA GLU A 122 -13.77 1.21 -12.63
C GLU A 122 -14.30 2.64 -12.94
N GLU A 123 -15.37 2.73 -13.71
CA GLU A 123 -16.10 3.96 -14.00
C GLU A 123 -16.96 4.45 -12.82
N GLU A 124 -17.26 3.58 -11.85
CA GLU A 124 -18.04 3.91 -10.65
C GLU A 124 -17.19 3.93 -9.39
N ILE A 125 -16.23 3.02 -9.26
CA ILE A 125 -15.36 2.87 -8.08
C ILE A 125 -13.92 3.04 -8.54
N PHE A 126 -13.21 3.99 -7.95
CA PHE A 126 -11.81 4.25 -8.24
C PHE A 126 -10.97 4.12 -6.97
N PHE A 127 -10.04 3.18 -6.99
CA PHE A 127 -9.03 3.05 -5.96
C PHE A 127 -7.88 4.02 -6.22
N SER A 128 -7.53 4.81 -5.20
CA SER A 128 -6.32 5.63 -5.24
C SER A 128 -5.06 4.77 -5.30
N PHE A 129 -3.91 5.42 -5.50
CA PHE A 129 -2.61 4.79 -5.30
C PHE A 129 -2.55 3.96 -4.00
N ILE A 130 -1.91 2.81 -4.09
CA ILE A 130 -1.52 2.04 -2.91
C ILE A 130 -0.10 2.42 -2.52
N LYS A 131 0.13 2.49 -1.21
CA LYS A 131 1.43 2.81 -0.62
C LYS A 131 1.69 1.85 0.53
N PRO A 132 2.20 0.65 0.25
CA PRO A 132 2.74 -0.22 1.29
C PRO A 132 3.82 0.50 2.09
N ASP A 133 3.89 0.27 3.41
CA ASP A 133 4.96 0.84 4.23
C ASP A 133 6.30 0.22 3.76
N PHE A 134 6.34 -1.11 3.66
CA PHE A 134 7.50 -1.84 3.16
C PHE A 134 7.12 -3.01 2.25
N LEU A 135 8.01 -3.32 1.32
CA LEU A 135 8.06 -4.62 0.65
C LEU A 135 9.33 -5.36 1.09
N ILE A 136 9.22 -6.66 1.32
CA ILE A 136 10.36 -7.56 1.51
C ILE A 136 10.42 -8.46 0.30
N LEU A 137 11.58 -8.47 -0.36
CA LEU A 137 11.82 -9.23 -1.57
C LEU A 137 12.75 -10.40 -1.28
N HIS A 138 12.30 -11.59 -1.64
CA HIS A 138 13.08 -12.82 -1.55
C HIS A 138 13.24 -13.41 -2.94
N LEU A 139 14.46 -13.83 -3.27
CA LEU A 139 14.71 -14.57 -4.49
C LEU A 139 14.74 -16.06 -4.14
N LEU A 140 13.63 -16.74 -4.38
CA LEU A 140 13.51 -18.16 -4.11
C LEU A 140 14.05 -18.98 -5.28
N PRO A 141 14.63 -20.16 -5.04
CA PRO A 141 14.94 -21.09 -6.10
C PRO A 141 13.66 -21.44 -6.86
N GLY A 142 13.72 -21.34 -8.19
CA GLY A 142 12.67 -21.86 -9.05
C GLY A 142 12.49 -23.35 -8.84
N GLY A 143 11.31 -23.86 -9.17
CA GLY A 143 11.08 -25.29 -9.25
C GLY A 143 11.87 -25.94 -10.40
N LYS A 144 11.23 -26.82 -11.16
CA LYS A 144 11.87 -27.66 -12.19
C LYS A 144 12.61 -26.91 -13.32
N ASP A 145 12.36 -25.61 -13.49
CA ASP A 145 12.85 -24.82 -14.63
C ASP A 145 14.02 -23.88 -14.29
N GLU A 146 14.65 -23.99 -13.11
CA GLU A 146 15.80 -23.16 -12.62
C GLU A 146 15.58 -21.63 -12.59
N LYS A 147 14.45 -21.13 -13.10
CA LYS A 147 14.10 -19.70 -13.05
C LYS A 147 13.74 -19.29 -11.63
N LYS A 148 14.61 -18.48 -11.03
CA LYS A 148 14.39 -17.92 -9.70
C LYS A 148 13.05 -17.16 -9.64
N ILE A 149 12.33 -17.33 -8.53
CA ILE A 149 11.03 -16.71 -8.28
C ILE A 149 11.23 -15.53 -7.34
N LEU A 150 10.76 -14.35 -7.73
CA LEU A 150 10.73 -13.20 -6.83
C LEU A 150 9.47 -13.30 -5.95
N GLN A 151 9.66 -13.66 -4.68
CA GLN A 151 8.59 -13.58 -3.69
C GLN A 151 8.56 -12.18 -3.10
N ILE A 152 7.36 -11.60 -3.05
CA ILE A 152 7.10 -10.26 -2.55
C ILE A 152 6.22 -10.38 -1.31
N GLN A 153 6.72 -9.91 -0.18
CA GLN A 153 5.98 -9.83 1.05
C GLN A 153 5.65 -8.36 1.34
N VAL A 154 4.35 -8.08 1.48
CA VAL A 154 3.86 -6.76 1.88
C VAL A 154 3.89 -6.64 3.40
N VAL A 155 4.40 -5.51 3.90
CA VAL A 155 4.45 -5.22 5.34
C VAL A 155 3.79 -3.87 5.62
N ASP A 156 2.84 -3.89 6.54
CA ASP A 156 2.21 -2.72 7.15
C ASP A 156 2.82 -2.53 8.55
N ALA A 157 3.76 -1.60 8.68
CA ALA A 157 4.54 -1.42 9.89
C ALA A 157 3.78 -0.54 10.89
N LYS A 158 3.66 -1.01 12.14
CA LYS A 158 2.93 -0.29 13.18
C LYS A 158 3.72 -0.25 14.47
N ALA A 159 3.75 0.93 15.09
CA ALA A 159 4.42 1.16 16.37
C ALA A 159 3.71 0.49 17.56
N SER A 160 2.48 0.00 17.37
CA SER A 160 1.70 -0.66 18.40
C SER A 160 1.88 -2.18 18.34
N SER A 161 1.95 -2.84 19.50
CA SER A 161 1.98 -4.30 19.61
C SER A 161 0.65 -4.99 19.30
N SER A 162 -0.45 -4.24 19.19
CA SER A 162 -1.77 -4.81 18.87
C SER A 162 -2.04 -4.83 17.37
N LEU A 163 -2.38 -6.01 16.84
CA LEU A 163 -2.82 -6.19 15.46
C LEU A 163 -4.31 -5.83 15.37
N LYS A 164 -4.64 -4.90 14.47
CA LYS A 164 -6.03 -4.51 14.18
C LYS A 164 -6.50 -5.16 12.90
N VAL A 165 -7.78 -5.50 12.83
CA VAL A 165 -8.42 -6.00 11.59
C VAL A 165 -8.19 -5.05 10.42
N SER A 166 -8.19 -3.74 10.66
CA SER A 166 -7.89 -2.74 9.64
C SER A 166 -6.51 -2.93 8.99
N HIS A 167 -5.50 -3.32 9.75
CA HIS A 167 -4.15 -3.57 9.22
C HIS A 167 -4.13 -4.83 8.33
N GLN A 168 -4.82 -5.89 8.77
CA GLN A 168 -4.93 -7.12 7.98
C GLN A 168 -5.58 -6.84 6.62
N ILE A 169 -6.63 -6.02 6.60
CA ILE A 169 -7.33 -5.66 5.37
C ILE A 169 -6.45 -4.80 4.45
N GLN A 170 -5.67 -3.86 5.00
CA GLN A 170 -4.71 -3.09 4.21
C GLN A 170 -3.67 -4.02 3.55
N VAL A 171 -3.07 -4.92 4.33
CA VAL A 171 -2.09 -5.89 3.79
C VAL A 171 -2.73 -6.79 2.74
N SER A 172 -3.91 -7.37 3.02
CA SER A 172 -4.60 -8.24 2.06
C SER A 172 -4.96 -7.53 0.76
N PHE A 173 -5.41 -6.28 0.84
CA PHE A 173 -5.71 -5.48 -0.34
C PHE A 173 -4.45 -5.21 -1.17
N TYR A 174 -3.36 -4.79 -0.53
CA TYR A 174 -2.08 -4.58 -1.21
C TYR A 174 -1.56 -5.86 -1.85
N SER A 175 -1.66 -7.01 -1.19
CA SER A 175 -1.25 -8.29 -1.76
C SER A 175 -2.04 -8.65 -3.02
N GLN A 176 -3.35 -8.39 -3.06
CA GLN A 176 -4.17 -8.66 -4.26
C GLN A 176 -3.87 -7.69 -5.40
N VAL A 177 -3.51 -6.44 -5.10
CA VAL A 177 -3.15 -5.46 -6.12
C VAL A 177 -1.78 -5.74 -6.75
N LEU A 178 -0.87 -6.37 -5.99
CA LEU A 178 0.51 -6.65 -6.40
C LEU A 178 0.72 -8.07 -6.96
N GLU A 179 -0.32 -8.88 -7.04
CA GLU A 179 -0.32 -10.22 -7.67
C GLU A 179 -0.27 -10.12 -9.20
#